data_AF-A0A2D6K3E1-F1
#
_entry.id   AF-A0A2D6K3E1-F1
#
_cell.length_a   1.000
_cell.length_b   1.000
_cell.length_c   1.000
_cell.angle_alpha   90.00
_cell.angle_beta   90.00
_cell.angle_gamma   90.00
#
_symmetry.space_group_name_H-M   'P 1'
#
loop_
_entity.id
_entity.type
_entity.pdbx_description
1 polymer ?
#
loop_
_entity_poly.entity_id
_entity_poly.type
_entity_poly.pdbx_seq_one_letter_code
_entity_poly.pdbx_strand_id
1 'polypeptide(L)'
;MITIEQCRGARGILGWTQQELADACGLSKTAINNFEKGHSDIKAESIKAIRMAFESGGIDFIGQTGIQKKSENVSFIRGKNAFYEVLLDMQKTLSTQKKDLLILNPPNYEQRNAPIKLIDECQSLIKKNEISVRKIIHPSIEPYPHNLEVCRVYEGIEPQLMQSCYIYDNKIVFELWEGAMYILVQSQQAADIERQRFEYIWTRSKPYQ
;
A
#
# COMPACT_ATOMS: atom_id res chain seq x y z
N MET A 1 11.37 21.18 9.89
CA MET A 1 12.85 21.19 9.96
C MET A 1 13.27 19.90 10.67
N ILE A 2 14.34 19.22 10.25
CA ILE A 2 14.88 18.03 10.95
C ILE A 2 15.78 18.50 12.11
N THR A 3 15.70 17.86 13.28
CA THR A 3 16.60 18.17 14.42
C THR A 3 17.92 17.41 14.36
N ILE A 4 18.88 17.79 15.20
CA ILE A 4 20.18 17.11 15.30
C ILE A 4 20.00 15.66 15.78
N GLU A 5 19.13 15.46 16.76
CA GLU A 5 18.79 14.14 17.33
C GLU A 5 18.16 13.25 16.26
N GLN A 6 17.19 13.78 15.50
CA GLN A 6 16.56 13.08 14.40
C GLN A 6 17.57 12.71 13.30
N CYS A 7 18.51 13.61 12.98
CA CYS A 7 19.57 13.34 12.00
C CYS A 7 20.49 12.19 12.44
N ARG A 8 21.04 12.29 13.66
CA ARG A 8 21.92 11.25 14.23
C ARG A 8 21.20 9.91 14.37
N GLY A 9 19.95 9.94 14.84
CA GLY A 9 19.13 8.75 14.98
C GLY A 9 18.83 8.10 13.64
N ALA A 10 18.42 8.87 12.62
CA ALA A 10 18.10 8.36 11.30
C ALA A 10 19.32 7.70 10.66
N ARG A 11 20.48 8.35 10.79
CA ARG A 11 21.76 7.80 10.38
C ARG A 11 22.11 6.50 11.11
N GLY A 12 21.86 6.43 12.42
CA GLY A 12 22.03 5.20 13.21
C GLY A 12 21.12 4.06 12.74
N ILE A 13 19.85 4.32 12.46
CA ILE A 13 18.88 3.33 11.95
C ILE A 13 19.32 2.77 10.59
N LEU A 14 19.82 3.63 9.70
CA LEU A 14 20.29 3.23 8.36
C LEU A 14 21.68 2.59 8.36
N GLY A 15 22.41 2.65 9.49
CA GLY A 15 23.81 2.23 9.55
C GLY A 15 24.75 3.12 8.73
N TRP A 16 24.32 4.34 8.38
CA TRP A 16 25.09 5.26 7.55
C TRP A 16 26.22 5.95 8.34
N THR A 17 27.34 6.18 7.66
CA THR A 17 28.40 7.08 8.07
C THR A 17 28.04 8.52 7.72
N GLN A 18 28.74 9.50 8.30
CA GLN A 18 28.57 10.91 7.91
C GLN A 18 28.92 11.16 6.43
N GLN A 19 29.82 10.35 5.87
CA GLN A 19 30.19 10.45 4.45
C GLN A 19 29.04 9.96 3.57
N GLU A 20 28.44 8.81 3.88
CA GLU A 20 27.30 8.29 3.11
C GLU A 20 26.10 9.23 3.14
N LEU A 21 25.81 9.88 4.28
CA LEU A 21 24.79 10.92 4.33
C LEU A 21 25.15 12.12 3.44
N ALA A 22 26.40 12.58 3.50
CA ALA A 22 26.88 13.69 2.70
C ALA A 22 26.72 13.40 1.19
N ASP A 23 27.11 12.21 0.77
CA ASP A 23 26.97 11.73 -0.60
C ASP A 23 25.48 11.64 -1.01
N ALA A 24 24.62 11.10 -0.14
CA ALA A 24 23.20 10.93 -0.40
C ALA A 24 22.42 12.26 -0.52
N CYS A 25 22.81 13.31 0.22
CA CYS A 25 22.16 14.62 0.16
C CYS A 25 22.91 15.66 -0.70
N GLY A 26 24.03 15.29 -1.32
CA GLY A 26 24.84 16.19 -2.14
C GLY A 26 25.51 17.34 -1.36
N LEU A 27 25.87 17.09 -0.10
CA LEU A 27 26.58 18.06 0.75
C LEU A 27 28.01 17.57 1.06
N SER A 28 28.84 18.44 1.64
CA SER A 28 30.16 18.01 2.13
C SER A 28 30.04 17.32 3.49
N LYS A 29 30.93 16.36 3.76
CA LYS A 29 31.04 15.72 5.09
C LYS A 29 31.23 16.74 6.21
N THR A 30 31.99 17.81 5.95
CA THR A 30 32.18 18.91 6.91
C THR A 30 30.87 19.61 7.25
N ALA A 31 29.99 19.84 6.25
CA ALA A 31 28.68 20.43 6.49
C ALA A 31 27.79 19.51 7.36
N ILE A 32 27.79 18.20 7.10
CA ILE A 32 27.08 17.21 7.92
C ILE A 32 27.63 17.17 9.35
N ASN A 33 28.95 17.16 9.51
CA ASN A 33 29.57 17.16 10.84
C ASN A 33 29.24 18.45 11.62
N ASN A 34 29.26 19.61 10.97
CA ASN A 34 28.90 20.87 11.61
C ASN A 34 27.42 20.91 11.99
N PHE A 35 26.53 20.36 11.14
CA PHE A 35 25.12 20.17 11.46
C PHE A 35 24.95 19.34 12.72
N GLU A 36 25.52 18.14 12.71
CA GLU A 36 25.34 17.18 13.80
C GLU A 36 25.94 17.70 15.10
N LYS A 37 26.94 18.58 15.08
CA LYS A 37 27.49 19.22 16.28
C LYS A 37 26.71 20.47 16.72
N GLY A 38 25.76 20.96 15.94
CA GLY A 38 25.00 22.20 16.22
C GLY A 38 25.81 23.48 16.03
N HIS A 39 26.87 23.44 15.22
CA HIS A 39 27.83 24.55 15.07
C HIS A 39 27.55 25.48 13.89
N SER A 40 26.40 25.36 13.19
CA SER A 40 26.15 26.15 11.98
C SER A 40 24.67 26.43 11.71
N ASP A 41 24.37 27.68 11.33
CA ASP A 41 23.14 28.06 10.62
C ASP A 41 23.14 27.41 9.23
N ILE A 42 22.53 26.22 9.16
CA ILE A 42 22.38 25.51 7.90
C ILE A 42 21.22 26.10 7.12
N LYS A 43 21.49 26.38 5.83
CA LYS A 43 20.49 26.88 4.89
C LYS A 43 19.30 25.93 4.83
N ALA A 44 18.10 26.48 4.71
CA ALA A 44 16.86 25.70 4.65
C ALA A 44 16.90 24.63 3.54
N GLU A 45 17.55 24.92 2.42
CA GLU A 45 17.75 24.00 1.29
C GLU A 45 18.58 22.78 1.69
N SER A 46 19.66 22.97 2.46
CA SER A 46 20.51 21.87 2.93
C SER A 46 19.78 20.98 3.93
N ILE A 47 18.96 21.57 4.82
CA ILE A 47 18.08 20.81 5.74
C ILE A 47 17.09 19.96 4.94
N LYS A 48 16.49 20.53 3.89
CA LYS A 48 15.55 19.82 3.01
C LYS A 48 16.24 18.66 2.30
N ALA A 49 17.45 18.87 1.78
CA ALA A 49 18.25 17.82 1.14
C ALA A 49 18.57 16.67 2.10
N ILE A 50 18.98 16.97 3.34
CA ILE A 50 19.23 15.95 4.38
C ILE A 50 17.97 15.14 4.67
N ARG A 51 16.83 15.81 4.89
CA ARG A 51 15.54 15.12 5.12
C ARG A 51 15.17 14.20 3.96
N MET A 52 15.26 14.70 2.72
CA MET A 52 14.92 13.93 1.53
C MET A 52 15.83 12.70 1.35
N ALA A 53 17.13 12.84 1.66
CA ALA A 53 18.06 11.72 1.61
C ALA A 53 17.66 10.60 2.59
N PHE A 54 17.31 10.95 3.83
CA PHE A 54 16.81 9.97 4.81
C PHE A 54 15.46 9.37 4.42
N GLU A 55 14.51 10.19 3.94
CA GLU A 55 13.20 9.72 3.48
C GLU A 55 13.34 8.74 2.29
N SER A 56 14.29 8.98 1.40
CA SER A 56 14.65 8.09 0.29
C SER A 56 15.38 6.83 0.77
N GLY A 57 16.20 6.96 1.81
CA GLY A 57 16.86 5.85 2.50
C GLY A 57 15.92 4.97 3.34
N GLY A 58 14.63 5.33 3.43
CA GLY A 58 13.63 4.54 4.13
C GLY A 58 13.40 4.97 5.58
N ILE A 59 13.53 6.25 5.90
CA ILE A 59 13.18 6.82 7.21
C ILE A 59 11.91 7.66 7.10
N ASP A 60 11.01 7.54 8.07
CA ASP A 60 9.94 8.52 8.30
C ASP A 60 10.26 9.38 9.53
N PHE A 61 9.99 10.68 9.43
CA PHE A 61 10.11 11.61 10.55
C PHE A 61 8.75 11.85 11.19
N ILE A 62 8.65 11.65 12.51
CA ILE A 62 7.39 11.73 13.27
C ILE A 62 7.46 12.91 14.24
N GLY A 63 6.67 13.95 13.96
CA GLY A 63 6.65 15.15 14.77
C GLY A 63 8.03 15.82 14.88
N GLN A 64 8.36 16.33 16.06
CA GLN A 64 9.60 17.07 16.30
C GLN A 64 10.78 16.20 16.77
N THR A 65 10.54 15.00 17.29
CA THR A 65 11.59 14.16 17.92
C THR A 65 11.64 12.74 17.40
N GLY A 66 10.55 12.23 16.84
CA GLY A 66 10.44 10.85 16.42
C GLY A 66 11.06 10.60 15.04
N ILE A 67 11.60 9.41 14.88
CA ILE A 67 12.01 8.81 13.62
C ILE A 67 11.68 7.33 13.65
N GLN A 68 11.36 6.75 12.51
CA GLN A 68 11.21 5.31 12.35
C GLN A 68 11.79 4.88 11.01
N LYS A 69 12.23 3.62 10.93
CA LYS A 69 12.39 2.99 9.61
C LYS A 69 11.00 2.92 8.98
N LYS A 70 10.89 3.19 7.68
CA LYS A 70 9.70 2.88 6.90
C LYS A 70 9.44 1.38 7.04
N SER A 71 8.57 1.04 7.98
CA SER A 71 8.02 -0.29 8.17
C SER A 71 6.60 -0.22 7.70
N GLU A 72 6.28 -1.03 6.68
CA GLU A 72 4.96 -1.12 6.06
C GLU A 72 4.44 0.23 5.54
N ASN A 73 4.47 0.41 4.21
CA ASN A 73 3.87 1.59 3.61
C ASN A 73 2.35 1.48 3.75
N VAL A 74 1.82 1.98 4.87
CA VAL A 74 0.39 2.21 5.05
C VAL A 74 0.07 3.55 4.41
N SER A 75 -0.67 3.53 3.31
CA SER A 75 -1.16 4.74 2.66
C SER A 75 -2.68 4.81 2.73
N PHE A 76 -3.18 6.02 2.96
CA PHE A 76 -4.61 6.31 2.96
C PHE A 76 -4.97 6.94 1.62
N ILE A 77 -5.85 6.30 0.87
CA ILE A 77 -6.33 6.79 -0.42
C ILE A 77 -7.77 7.27 -0.23
N ARG A 78 -8.05 8.52 -0.59
CA ARG A 78 -9.34 9.19 -0.35
C ARG A 78 -9.74 10.02 -1.56
N GLY A 79 -11.03 10.34 -1.63
CA GLY A 79 -11.61 11.21 -2.67
C GLY A 79 -12.28 10.44 -3.80
N LYS A 80 -12.86 11.18 -4.76
CA LYS A 80 -13.71 10.62 -5.82
C LYS A 80 -13.01 9.60 -6.72
N ASN A 81 -11.68 9.66 -6.82
CA ASN A 81 -10.86 8.78 -7.64
C ASN A 81 -10.09 7.75 -6.79
N ALA A 82 -10.46 7.54 -5.52
CA ALA A 82 -9.67 6.69 -4.64
C ALA A 82 -9.58 5.23 -5.13
N PHE A 83 -10.67 4.69 -5.67
CA PHE A 83 -10.64 3.35 -6.26
C PHE A 83 -9.80 3.29 -7.55
N TYR A 84 -9.78 4.38 -8.32
CA TYR A 84 -8.94 4.48 -9.51
C TYR A 84 -7.44 4.33 -9.16
N GLU A 85 -6.98 4.99 -8.10
CA GLU A 85 -5.59 4.85 -7.62
C GLU A 85 -5.27 3.42 -7.14
N VAL A 86 -6.24 2.74 -6.51
CA VAL A 86 -6.10 1.32 -6.13
C VAL A 86 -5.91 0.43 -7.37
N LEU A 87 -6.72 0.66 -8.41
CA LEU A 87 -6.61 -0.09 -9.67
C LEU A 87 -5.27 0.16 -10.36
N LEU A 88 -4.76 1.39 -10.37
CA LEU A 88 -3.42 1.71 -10.91
C LEU A 88 -2.30 1.00 -10.14
N ASP A 89 -2.35 1.01 -8.80
CA ASP A 89 -1.34 0.33 -7.98
C ASP A 89 -1.38 -1.18 -8.22
N MET A 90 -2.58 -1.77 -8.28
CA MET A 90 -2.78 -3.18 -8.60
C MET A 90 -2.24 -3.51 -9.99
N GLN A 91 -2.59 -2.73 -11.02
CA GLN A 91 -2.12 -2.90 -12.39
C GLN A 91 -0.58 -2.87 -12.47
N LYS A 92 0.03 -1.86 -11.84
CA LYS A 92 1.50 -1.74 -11.78
C LYS A 92 2.14 -2.94 -11.09
N THR A 93 1.61 -3.35 -9.95
CA THR A 93 2.18 -4.44 -9.14
C THR A 93 2.07 -5.78 -9.89
N LEU A 94 0.89 -6.06 -10.44
CA LEU A 94 0.58 -7.30 -11.16
C LEU A 94 1.16 -7.37 -12.58
N SER A 95 1.61 -6.26 -13.17
CA SER A 95 2.26 -6.26 -14.48
C SER A 95 3.63 -6.93 -14.51
N THR A 96 4.26 -7.11 -13.34
CA THR A 96 5.67 -7.48 -13.23
C THR A 96 5.91 -8.96 -12.96
N GLN A 97 4.92 -9.70 -12.45
CA GLN A 97 5.08 -11.10 -12.01
C GLN A 97 3.75 -11.87 -12.11
N LYS A 98 3.82 -13.20 -12.34
CA LYS A 98 2.67 -14.11 -12.19
C LYS A 98 2.32 -14.25 -10.70
N LYS A 99 1.25 -13.61 -10.26
CA LYS A 99 0.80 -13.63 -8.85
C LYS A 99 -0.72 -13.77 -8.75
N ASP A 100 -1.19 -14.29 -7.63
CA ASP A 100 -2.60 -14.36 -7.29
C ASP A 100 -3.17 -12.98 -6.94
N LEU A 101 -4.39 -12.72 -7.40
CA LEU A 101 -5.25 -11.64 -6.95
C LEU A 101 -6.44 -12.25 -6.19
N LEU A 102 -6.51 -11.95 -4.89
CA LEU A 102 -7.61 -12.40 -4.04
C LEU A 102 -8.50 -11.20 -3.69
N ILE A 103 -9.81 -11.37 -3.85
CA ILE A 103 -10.79 -10.31 -3.64
C ILE A 103 -11.83 -10.81 -2.65
N LEU A 104 -11.94 -10.13 -1.51
CA LEU A 104 -12.91 -10.43 -0.47
C LEU A 104 -13.94 -9.33 -0.40
N ASN A 105 -15.22 -9.70 -0.47
CA ASN A 105 -16.37 -8.82 -0.38
C ASN A 105 -16.22 -7.53 -1.20
N PRO A 106 -15.96 -7.60 -2.51
CA PRO A 106 -15.95 -6.40 -3.32
C PRO A 106 -17.36 -5.80 -3.27
N PRO A 107 -17.49 -4.49 -3.00
CA PRO A 107 -18.73 -3.76 -3.01
C PRO A 107 -19.26 -3.64 -4.45
N ASN A 108 -20.44 -3.04 -4.56
CA ASN A 108 -21.07 -2.82 -5.85
C ASN A 108 -20.26 -1.82 -6.71
N TYR A 109 -19.92 -2.22 -7.94
CA TYR A 109 -19.10 -1.42 -8.85
C TYR A 109 -19.80 -0.15 -9.32
N GLU A 110 -21.13 -0.14 -9.38
CA GLU A 110 -21.92 1.05 -9.73
C GLU A 110 -21.66 2.22 -8.78
N GLN A 111 -21.26 1.95 -7.54
CA GLN A 111 -21.03 2.95 -6.50
C GLN A 111 -19.63 3.58 -6.55
N ARG A 112 -18.70 3.03 -7.33
CA ARG A 112 -17.27 3.37 -7.21
C ARG A 112 -16.78 4.51 -8.10
N ASN A 113 -17.63 5.12 -8.93
CA ASN A 113 -17.23 6.18 -9.88
C ASN A 113 -15.95 5.84 -10.66
N ALA A 114 -15.69 4.56 -10.94
CA ALA A 114 -14.53 4.14 -11.73
C ALA A 114 -14.90 4.12 -13.21
N PRO A 115 -14.06 4.67 -14.10
CA PRO A 115 -14.28 4.57 -15.53
C PRO A 115 -14.33 3.10 -15.96
N ILE A 116 -15.41 2.67 -16.64
CA ILE A 116 -15.58 1.31 -17.19
C ILE A 116 -14.32 0.85 -17.94
N LYS A 117 -13.74 1.76 -18.73
CA LYS A 117 -12.48 1.54 -19.46
C LYS A 117 -11.35 0.98 -18.59
N LEU A 118 -11.19 1.45 -17.34
CA LEU A 118 -10.12 0.99 -16.47
C LEU A 118 -10.40 -0.42 -15.92
N ILE A 119 -11.68 -0.75 -15.70
CA ILE A 119 -12.10 -2.10 -15.33
C ILE A 119 -11.73 -3.06 -16.45
N ASP A 120 -12.03 -2.70 -17.70
CA ASP A 120 -11.70 -3.49 -18.89
C ASP A 120 -10.19 -3.64 -19.09
N GLU A 121 -9.41 -2.58 -18.83
CA GLU A 121 -7.95 -2.61 -18.89
C GLU A 121 -7.36 -3.53 -17.82
N CYS A 122 -7.90 -3.51 -16.59
CA CYS A 122 -7.49 -4.42 -15.53
C CYS A 122 -7.82 -5.88 -15.87
N GLN A 123 -9.01 -6.14 -16.43
CA GLN A 123 -9.39 -7.48 -16.90
C GLN A 123 -8.46 -7.96 -18.03
N SER A 124 -8.14 -7.10 -18.98
CA SER A 124 -7.23 -7.40 -20.08
C SER A 124 -5.83 -7.74 -19.56
N LEU A 125 -5.34 -7.02 -18.56
CA LEU A 125 -4.06 -7.30 -17.90
C LEU A 125 -4.07 -8.64 -17.15
N ILE A 126 -5.14 -8.91 -16.39
CA ILE A 126 -5.34 -10.18 -15.69
C ILE A 126 -5.24 -11.35 -16.67
N LYS A 127 -5.96 -11.25 -17.79
CA LYS A 127 -5.94 -12.29 -18.83
C LYS A 127 -4.58 -12.42 -19.50
N LYS A 128 -3.98 -11.30 -19.91
CA LYS A 128 -2.69 -11.28 -20.62
C LYS A 128 -1.55 -11.88 -19.79
N ASN A 129 -1.55 -11.63 -18.48
CA ASN A 129 -0.49 -12.07 -17.58
C ASN A 129 -0.80 -13.39 -16.87
N GLU A 130 -1.90 -14.06 -17.24
CA GLU A 130 -2.35 -15.33 -16.65
C GLU A 130 -2.45 -15.26 -15.12
N ILE A 131 -3.01 -14.15 -14.63
CA ILE A 131 -3.18 -13.89 -13.20
C ILE A 131 -4.32 -14.74 -12.68
N SER A 132 -4.04 -15.54 -11.65
CA SER A 132 -5.06 -16.30 -10.93
C SER A 132 -5.91 -15.33 -10.12
N VAL A 133 -7.21 -15.26 -10.41
CA VAL A 133 -8.16 -14.43 -9.67
C VAL A 133 -9.10 -15.33 -8.89
N ARG A 134 -9.30 -15.04 -7.61
CA ARG A 134 -10.30 -15.70 -6.77
C ARG A 134 -11.09 -14.65 -6.00
N LYS A 135 -12.41 -14.76 -6.05
CA LYS A 135 -13.31 -13.76 -5.48
C LYS A 135 -14.31 -14.42 -4.54
N ILE A 136 -14.46 -13.88 -3.34
CA ILE A 136 -15.52 -14.27 -2.41
C ILE A 136 -16.47 -13.08 -2.25
N ILE A 137 -17.76 -13.34 -2.41
CA ILE A 137 -18.83 -12.35 -2.26
C ILE A 137 -19.82 -12.80 -1.19
N HIS A 138 -20.51 -11.82 -0.58
CA HIS A 138 -21.68 -12.08 0.22
C HIS A 138 -22.92 -12.19 -0.70
N PRO A 139 -23.90 -13.09 -0.45
CA PRO A 139 -25.09 -13.26 -1.29
C PRO A 139 -25.98 -12.01 -1.41
N SER A 140 -25.89 -11.08 -0.46
CA SER A 140 -26.65 -9.82 -0.50
C SER A 140 -26.09 -8.80 -1.50
N ILE A 141 -24.94 -9.07 -2.12
CA ILE A 141 -24.31 -8.17 -3.08
C ILE A 141 -24.43 -8.80 -4.45
N GLU A 142 -25.11 -8.10 -5.36
CA GLU A 142 -25.11 -8.47 -6.77
C GLU A 142 -23.71 -8.23 -7.36
N PRO A 143 -23.01 -9.27 -7.82
CA PRO A 143 -21.69 -9.10 -8.40
C PRO A 143 -21.82 -8.40 -9.75
N TYR A 144 -20.86 -7.52 -10.06
CA TYR A 144 -20.71 -7.02 -11.43
C TYR A 144 -20.58 -8.18 -12.42
N PRO A 145 -21.21 -8.12 -13.60
CA PRO A 145 -21.46 -9.28 -14.48
C PRO A 145 -20.23 -9.84 -15.21
N HIS A 146 -19.04 -9.75 -14.61
CA HIS A 146 -17.79 -10.26 -15.14
C HIS A 146 -17.09 -11.16 -14.15
N ASN A 147 -16.49 -12.21 -14.69
CA ASN A 147 -15.70 -13.21 -13.97
C ASN A 147 -16.51 -13.91 -12.85
N LEU A 148 -17.78 -14.22 -13.10
CA LEU A 148 -18.62 -14.93 -12.12
C LEU A 148 -18.09 -16.34 -11.87
N GLU A 149 -17.42 -16.95 -12.85
CA GLU A 149 -16.78 -18.26 -12.75
C GLU A 149 -15.65 -18.33 -11.72
N VAL A 150 -15.06 -17.18 -11.35
CA VAL A 150 -14.03 -17.12 -10.29
C VAL A 150 -14.61 -16.76 -8.92
N CYS A 151 -15.93 -16.57 -8.84
CA CYS A 151 -16.63 -16.15 -7.64
C CYS A 151 -17.13 -17.34 -6.81
N ARG A 152 -17.02 -17.20 -5.49
CA ARG A 152 -17.71 -18.05 -4.53
C ARG A 152 -18.52 -17.20 -3.54
N VAL A 153 -19.63 -17.74 -3.06
CA VAL A 153 -20.56 -17.11 -2.14
C VAL A 153 -20.32 -17.63 -0.73
N TYR A 154 -20.19 -16.71 0.23
CA TYR A 154 -20.07 -17.04 1.66
C TYR A 154 -21.19 -16.36 2.44
N GLU A 155 -22.00 -17.16 3.15
CA GLU A 155 -23.18 -16.72 3.89
C GLU A 155 -22.97 -16.77 5.42
N GLY A 156 -21.77 -17.17 5.87
CA GLY A 156 -21.48 -17.43 7.28
C GLY A 156 -21.10 -16.18 8.09
N ILE A 157 -21.40 -14.98 7.60
CA ILE A 157 -21.13 -13.71 8.27
C ILE A 157 -22.13 -12.66 7.78
N GLU A 158 -22.56 -11.77 8.66
CA GLU A 158 -23.37 -10.61 8.28
C GLU A 158 -22.62 -9.72 7.28
N PRO A 159 -23.28 -9.21 6.23
CA PRO A 159 -22.61 -8.48 5.15
C PRO A 159 -21.83 -7.26 5.64
N GLN A 160 -22.35 -6.54 6.65
CA GLN A 160 -21.68 -5.35 7.21
C GLN A 160 -20.43 -5.68 8.01
N LEU A 161 -20.27 -6.94 8.45
CA LEU A 161 -19.10 -7.41 9.20
C LEU A 161 -18.04 -8.03 8.28
N MET A 162 -18.37 -8.28 7.02
CA MET A 162 -17.44 -8.83 6.06
C MET A 162 -16.52 -7.75 5.50
N GLN A 163 -15.30 -7.68 6.02
CA GLN A 163 -14.32 -6.68 5.60
C GLN A 163 -13.98 -6.82 4.10
N SER A 164 -14.26 -5.76 3.33
CA SER A 164 -13.87 -5.64 1.93
C SER A 164 -12.36 -5.45 1.82
N CYS A 165 -11.68 -6.33 1.07
CA CYS A 165 -10.27 -6.17 0.80
C CYS A 165 -9.81 -6.79 -0.52
N TYR A 166 -8.67 -6.29 -0.99
CA TYR A 166 -7.92 -6.81 -2.13
C TYR A 166 -6.55 -7.26 -1.63
N ILE A 167 -6.10 -8.45 -2.03
CA ILE A 167 -4.78 -8.98 -1.65
C ILE A 167 -4.04 -9.33 -2.92
N TYR A 168 -2.86 -8.74 -3.10
CA TYR A 168 -1.99 -8.98 -4.25
C TYR A 168 -0.54 -8.74 -3.85
N ASP A 169 0.36 -9.65 -4.22
CA ASP A 169 1.76 -9.57 -3.78
C ASP A 169 1.89 -9.37 -2.24
N ASN A 170 2.79 -8.51 -1.76
CA ASN A 170 2.87 -8.15 -0.35
C ASN A 170 1.93 -6.99 0.02
N LYS A 171 0.86 -6.76 -0.74
CA LYS A 171 -0.07 -5.65 -0.52
C LYS A 171 -1.46 -6.13 -0.18
N ILE A 172 -2.09 -5.38 0.72
CA ILE A 172 -3.50 -5.50 1.06
C ILE A 172 -4.11 -4.11 0.88
N VAL A 173 -5.28 -4.04 0.27
CA VAL A 173 -6.08 -2.83 0.25
C VAL A 173 -7.37 -3.11 0.98
N PHE A 174 -7.55 -2.50 2.14
CA PHE A 174 -8.84 -2.46 2.83
C PHE A 174 -9.67 -1.33 2.28
N GLU A 175 -10.92 -1.62 1.98
CA GLU A 175 -11.91 -0.59 1.71
C GLU A 175 -12.73 -0.33 2.97
N LEU A 176 -12.99 0.94 3.23
CA LEU A 176 -13.78 1.40 4.37
C LEU A 176 -14.91 2.30 3.91
N TRP A 177 -16.07 2.13 4.56
CA TRP A 177 -17.26 2.97 4.39
C TRP A 177 -17.69 3.12 2.92
N GLU A 178 -17.97 2.01 2.26
CA GLU A 178 -18.50 1.97 0.87
C GLU A 178 -17.65 2.79 -0.11
N GLY A 179 -16.34 2.66 0.00
CA GLY A 179 -15.39 3.25 -0.95
C GLY A 179 -15.01 4.70 -0.65
N ALA A 180 -15.46 5.27 0.47
CA ALA A 180 -15.05 6.61 0.91
C ALA A 180 -13.54 6.68 1.21
N MET A 181 -12.95 5.57 1.65
CA MET A 181 -11.52 5.47 1.97
C MET A 181 -10.96 4.09 1.68
N TYR A 182 -9.70 4.06 1.27
CA TYR A 182 -8.90 2.84 1.17
C TYR A 182 -7.65 2.96 2.02
N ILE A 183 -7.28 1.86 2.66
CA ILE A 183 -6.00 1.72 3.34
C ILE A 183 -5.21 0.68 2.57
N LEU A 184 -4.15 1.12 1.89
CA LEU A 184 -3.19 0.22 1.26
C LEU A 184 -2.08 -0.05 2.26
N VAL A 185 -1.88 -1.31 2.61
CA VAL A 185 -0.84 -1.80 3.50
C VAL A 185 0.13 -2.62 2.67
N GLN A 186 1.40 -2.19 2.61
CA GLN A 186 2.47 -2.97 1.98
C GLN A 186 3.27 -3.73 3.04
N SER A 187 2.89 -4.98 3.30
CA SER A 187 3.50 -5.88 4.27
C SER A 187 3.38 -7.34 3.84
N GLN A 188 4.50 -8.06 3.83
CA GLN A 188 4.49 -9.50 3.56
C GLN A 188 3.76 -10.26 4.68
N GLN A 189 4.06 -9.93 5.93
CA GLN A 189 3.47 -10.60 7.09
C GLN A 189 1.95 -10.40 7.13
N ALA A 190 1.47 -9.17 6.96
CA ALA A 190 0.04 -8.90 6.95
C ALA A 190 -0.63 -9.61 5.75
N ALA A 191 -0.04 -9.54 4.55
CA ALA A 191 -0.59 -10.19 3.37
C ALA A 191 -0.72 -11.70 3.55
N ASP A 192 0.23 -12.35 4.21
CA ASP A 192 0.18 -13.80 4.45
C ASP A 192 -0.91 -14.19 5.46
N ILE A 193 -1.13 -13.39 6.51
CA ILE A 193 -2.25 -13.59 7.45
C ILE A 193 -3.59 -13.39 6.73
N GLU A 194 -3.70 -12.36 5.90
CA GLU A 194 -4.91 -12.07 5.13
C GLU A 194 -5.21 -13.14 4.09
N ARG A 195 -4.18 -13.74 3.47
CA ARG A 195 -4.34 -14.95 2.64
C ARG A 195 -4.90 -16.12 3.44
N GLN A 196 -4.39 -16.37 4.65
CA GLN A 196 -4.92 -17.45 5.49
C GLN A 196 -6.39 -17.23 5.84
N ARG A 197 -6.79 -15.98 6.16
CA ARG A 197 -8.19 -15.63 6.37
C ARG A 197 -9.02 -15.86 5.10
N PHE A 198 -8.51 -15.45 3.94
CA PHE A 198 -9.16 -15.70 2.66
C PHE A 198 -9.39 -17.20 2.42
N GLU A 199 -8.36 -18.05 2.58
CA GLU A 199 -8.48 -19.51 2.39
C GLU A 199 -9.46 -20.16 3.37
N TYR A 200 -9.47 -19.70 4.62
CA TYR A 200 -10.43 -20.16 5.62
C TYR A 200 -11.89 -19.93 5.17
N ILE A 201 -12.18 -18.76 4.61
CA ILE A 201 -13.50 -18.42 4.07
C ILE A 201 -13.74 -19.17 2.75
N TRP A 202 -12.74 -19.24 1.87
CA TRP A 202 -12.81 -19.91 0.56
C TRP A 202 -13.21 -21.37 0.65
N THR A 203 -12.68 -22.10 1.63
CA THR A 203 -13.02 -23.52 1.86
C THR A 203 -14.46 -23.72 2.34
N ARG A 204 -15.11 -22.67 2.85
CA ARG A 204 -16.50 -22.67 3.36
C ARG A 204 -17.49 -21.99 2.43
N SER A 205 -17.02 -21.39 1.33
CA SER A 205 -17.86 -20.73 0.34
C SER A 205 -18.29 -21.71 -0.75
N LYS A 206 -19.43 -21.45 -1.40
CA LYS A 206 -19.96 -22.26 -2.50
C LYS A 206 -19.69 -21.56 -3.84
N PRO A 207 -19.48 -22.27 -4.96
CA PRO A 207 -19.42 -21.62 -6.27
C PRO A 207 -20.63 -20.71 -6.51
N TYR A 208 -20.42 -19.55 -7.14
CA TYR A 208 -21.51 -18.70 -7.59
C TYR A 208 -22.34 -19.44 -8.66
N GLN A 209 -23.66 -19.40 -8.53
CA GLN A 209 -24.62 -20.08 -9.43
C GLN A 209 -25.33 -19.07 -10.34
#